data_AF-A0A5N5UEU6-F1
#
_entry.id   AF-A0A5N5UEU6-F1
#
_cell.length_a   1.000
_cell.length_b   1.000
_cell.length_c   1.000
_cell.angle_alpha   90.00
_cell.angle_beta   90.00
_cell.angle_gamma   90.00
#
_symmetry.space_group_name_H-M   'P 1'
#
loop_
_entity.id
_entity.type
_entity.pdbx_description
1 polymer ?
#
loop_
_entity_poly.entity_id
_entity_poly.type
_entity_poly.pdbx_seq_one_letter_code
_entity_poly.pdbx_strand_id
1 'polypeptide(L)'
;MARDAFRTGVHSLDRALGGGIPPGSLAVALGDAASAVELLGYRTAVATDLDTRYLTTMRTPATVRAAIGDAASAGRTLGDLGPARAETVDIRQVGVAGESADVFHPSLGEHDAVVVDSFRDILATDGWRDAFTAVRDHVRERDGLALLVLDADPDGALDRPVRQVCRAADAVFEYRADRATEDTLTARKVRGLATEVPVLPVTVSLEVGRTLHHDPDRGHQ
;
A
#
# COMPACT_ATOMS: atom_id res chain seq x y z
N MET A 1 7.84 24.84 -3.65
CA MET A 1 6.71 24.46 -4.53
C MET A 1 6.02 23.30 -3.86
N ALA A 2 4.69 23.34 -3.71
CA ALA A 2 3.97 22.20 -3.16
C ALA A 2 4.05 21.04 -4.15
N ARG A 3 4.37 19.84 -3.66
CA ARG A 3 4.42 18.62 -4.47
C ARG A 3 3.00 18.23 -4.87
N ASP A 4 2.83 17.63 -6.05
CA ASP A 4 1.53 17.11 -6.50
C ASP A 4 1.11 15.89 -5.65
N ALA A 5 -0.20 15.59 -5.65
CA ALA A 5 -0.73 14.41 -4.97
C ALA A 5 -0.17 13.11 -5.54
N PHE A 6 0.05 12.13 -4.66
CA PHE A 6 0.56 10.81 -5.00
C PHE A 6 -0.57 9.90 -5.47
N ARG A 7 -0.42 9.32 -6.66
CA ARG A 7 -1.37 8.35 -7.20
C ARG A 7 -1.31 7.04 -6.42
N THR A 8 -2.48 6.49 -6.12
CA THR A 8 -2.65 5.13 -5.56
C THR A 8 -2.41 4.04 -6.60
N GLY A 9 -2.44 4.40 -7.89
CA GLY A 9 -2.39 3.43 -8.99
C GLY A 9 -3.75 2.82 -9.31
N VAL A 10 -4.82 3.28 -8.64
CA VAL A 10 -6.22 2.99 -8.97
C VAL A 10 -6.82 4.27 -9.55
N HIS A 11 -6.85 4.38 -10.88
CA HIS A 11 -7.22 5.62 -11.60
C HIS A 11 -8.58 6.19 -11.20
N SER A 12 -9.59 5.31 -11.04
CA SER A 12 -10.93 5.71 -10.59
C SER A 12 -10.90 6.34 -9.20
N LEU A 13 -10.09 5.80 -8.28
CA LEU A 13 -9.91 6.34 -6.95
C LEU A 13 -9.12 7.65 -6.99
N ASP A 14 -8.00 7.70 -7.72
CA ASP A 14 -7.17 8.90 -7.84
C ASP A 14 -7.98 10.09 -8.39
N ARG A 15 -8.81 9.84 -9.40
CA ARG A 15 -9.76 10.84 -9.92
C ARG A 15 -10.75 11.30 -8.86
N ALA A 16 -11.35 10.36 -8.13
CA ALA A 16 -12.35 10.69 -7.10
C ALA A 16 -11.75 11.46 -5.92
N LEU A 17 -10.46 11.25 -5.62
CA LEU A 17 -9.70 12.00 -4.61
C LEU A 17 -9.11 13.32 -5.13
N GLY A 18 -9.34 13.69 -6.40
CA GLY A 18 -8.80 14.92 -6.97
C GLY A 18 -7.28 14.89 -7.22
N GLY A 19 -6.74 13.70 -7.52
CA GLY A 19 -5.32 13.50 -7.87
C GLY A 19 -4.62 12.43 -7.04
N GLY A 20 -5.23 11.94 -5.96
CA GLY A 20 -4.69 10.89 -5.11
C GLY A 20 -4.48 11.34 -3.66
N ILE A 21 -3.37 10.90 -3.06
CA ILE A 21 -3.04 11.13 -1.65
C ILE A 21 -2.13 12.36 -1.52
N PRO A 22 -2.42 13.31 -0.63
CA PRO A 22 -1.58 14.49 -0.46
C PRO A 22 -0.14 14.16 -0.03
N PRO A 23 0.86 14.99 -0.42
CA PRO A 23 2.24 14.83 0.04
C PRO A 23 2.39 14.84 1.56
N GLY A 24 3.42 14.16 2.06
CA GLY A 24 3.71 14.04 3.49
C GLY A 24 2.74 13.10 4.23
N SER A 25 1.91 12.37 3.51
CA SER A 25 0.88 11.50 4.09
C SER A 25 1.40 10.11 4.41
N LEU A 26 0.92 9.57 5.53
CA LEU A 26 0.96 8.15 5.81
C LEU A 26 -0.41 7.54 5.59
N ALA A 27 -0.50 6.58 4.67
CA ALA A 27 -1.69 5.83 4.32
C ALA A 27 -1.65 4.41 4.90
N VAL A 28 -2.83 3.87 5.16
CA VAL A 28 -3.04 2.49 5.60
C VAL A 28 -4.01 1.82 4.65
N ALA A 29 -3.68 0.62 4.20
CA ALA A 29 -4.58 -0.26 3.47
C ALA A 29 -4.94 -1.47 4.33
N LEU A 30 -6.24 -1.68 4.55
CA LEU A 30 -6.80 -2.80 5.27
C LEU A 30 -7.47 -3.74 4.27
N GLY A 31 -7.28 -5.04 4.44
CA GLY A 31 -8.06 -6.07 3.77
C GLY A 31 -7.91 -7.37 4.55
N ASP A 32 -8.87 -8.27 4.41
CA ASP A 32 -8.78 -9.58 5.05
C ASP A 32 -7.68 -10.45 4.42
N ALA A 33 -7.24 -11.49 5.13
CA ALA A 33 -6.20 -12.42 4.69
C ALA A 33 -6.46 -13.12 3.35
N ALA A 34 -7.73 -13.27 2.96
CA ALA A 34 -8.14 -13.88 1.70
C ALA A 34 -8.30 -12.84 0.57
N SER A 35 -8.15 -11.56 0.89
CA SER A 35 -8.19 -10.44 -0.05
C SER A 35 -6.83 -10.18 -0.68
N ALA A 36 -6.81 -9.52 -1.84
CA ALA A 36 -5.58 -9.12 -2.53
C ALA A 36 -5.16 -7.68 -2.17
N VAL A 37 -5.23 -7.30 -0.89
CA VAL A 37 -4.90 -5.93 -0.43
C VAL A 37 -3.48 -5.49 -0.79
N GLU A 38 -2.53 -6.43 -0.88
CA GLU A 38 -1.15 -6.19 -1.33
C GLU A 38 -1.07 -5.63 -2.74
N LEU A 39 -2.09 -5.86 -3.58
CA LEU A 39 -2.17 -5.31 -4.93
C LEU A 39 -2.14 -3.78 -4.90
N LEU A 40 -2.75 -3.16 -3.88
CA LEU A 40 -2.68 -1.71 -3.71
C LEU A 40 -1.25 -1.27 -3.40
N GLY A 41 -0.51 -2.05 -2.60
CA GLY A 41 0.91 -1.85 -2.35
C GLY A 41 1.74 -1.91 -3.63
N TYR A 42 1.54 -2.96 -4.44
CA TYR A 42 2.25 -3.14 -5.70
C TYR A 42 1.95 -2.02 -6.70
N ARG A 43 0.68 -1.63 -6.85
CA ARG A 43 0.26 -0.55 -7.74
C ARG A 43 0.80 0.80 -7.29
N THR A 44 0.70 1.11 -6.00
CA THR A 44 1.24 2.37 -5.44
C THR A 44 2.74 2.47 -5.69
N ALA A 45 3.47 1.35 -5.57
CA ALA A 45 4.92 1.34 -5.73
C ALA A 45 5.41 1.70 -7.15
N VAL A 46 4.54 1.58 -8.16
CA VAL A 46 4.86 1.91 -9.57
C VAL A 46 4.01 3.04 -10.14
N ALA A 47 3.05 3.56 -9.37
CA ALA A 47 2.18 4.67 -9.77
C ALA A 47 2.86 6.03 -9.60
N THR A 48 3.87 6.08 -8.74
CA THR A 48 4.70 7.25 -8.47
C THR A 48 5.84 7.30 -9.49
N ASP A 49 6.16 8.48 -10.01
CA ASP A 49 7.39 8.71 -10.80
C ASP A 49 8.62 8.85 -9.88
N LEU A 50 8.58 8.22 -8.70
CA LEU A 50 9.46 8.51 -7.57
C LEU A 50 10.24 7.29 -7.14
N ASP A 51 11.39 7.54 -6.52
CA ASP A 51 12.20 6.53 -5.88
C ASP A 51 11.39 5.90 -4.73
N THR A 52 11.01 4.65 -4.95
CA THR A 52 10.14 3.90 -4.04
C THR A 52 10.93 2.78 -3.38
N ARG A 53 10.82 2.72 -2.05
CA ARG A 53 11.25 1.56 -1.26
C ARG A 53 10.07 0.67 -0.89
N TYR A 54 10.17 -0.60 -1.24
CA TYR A 54 9.19 -1.62 -0.87
C TYR A 54 9.79 -2.55 0.18
N LEU A 55 9.33 -2.43 1.42
CA LEU A 55 9.71 -3.28 2.53
C LEU A 55 8.72 -4.43 2.62
N THR A 56 9.19 -5.66 2.47
CA THR A 56 8.36 -6.86 2.63
C THR A 56 8.78 -7.68 3.83
N THR A 57 7.82 -8.21 4.59
CA THR A 57 8.09 -9.04 5.78
C THR A 57 7.92 -10.53 5.49
N MET A 58 7.02 -10.87 4.56
CA MET A 58 6.65 -12.26 4.28
C MET A 58 7.26 -12.82 2.99
N ARG A 59 7.41 -11.98 1.95
CA ARG A 59 7.75 -12.44 0.60
C ARG A 59 9.22 -12.16 0.28
N THR A 60 9.79 -12.93 -0.64
CA THR A 60 11.13 -12.63 -1.13
C THR A 60 11.11 -11.42 -2.05
N PRO A 61 12.21 -10.66 -2.19
CA PRO A 61 12.26 -9.54 -3.12
C PRO A 61 11.98 -9.94 -4.58
N ALA A 62 12.36 -11.15 -4.99
CA ALA A 62 12.09 -11.66 -6.33
C ALA A 62 10.58 -11.89 -6.57
N THR A 63 9.88 -12.47 -5.58
CA THR A 63 8.42 -12.67 -5.63
C THR A 63 7.68 -11.34 -5.71
N VAL A 64 8.06 -10.37 -4.88
CA VAL A 64 7.46 -9.03 -4.90
C VAL A 64 7.72 -8.34 -6.24
N ARG A 65 8.93 -8.44 -6.80
CA ARG A 65 9.26 -7.84 -8.10
C ARG A 65 8.39 -8.39 -9.22
N ALA A 66 8.18 -9.70 -9.26
CA ALA A 66 7.28 -10.33 -10.24
C ALA A 66 5.85 -9.81 -10.08
N ALA A 67 5.33 -9.80 -8.84
CA ALA A 67 3.98 -9.32 -8.55
C ALA A 67 3.77 -7.84 -8.88
N ILE A 68 4.79 -7.00 -8.67
CA ILE A 68 4.78 -5.59 -9.10
C ILE A 68 4.71 -5.48 -10.63
N GLY A 69 5.47 -6.29 -11.36
CA GLY A 69 5.43 -6.34 -12.82
C GLY A 69 4.05 -6.75 -13.35
N ASP A 70 3.41 -7.73 -12.69
CA ASP A 70 2.06 -8.18 -13.02
C ASP A 70 1.02 -7.10 -12.71
N ALA A 71 1.09 -6.49 -11.52
CA ALA A 71 0.19 -5.41 -11.09
C ALA A 71 0.31 -4.15 -11.95
N ALA A 72 1.52 -3.85 -12.42
CA ALA A 72 1.76 -2.83 -13.43
C ALA A 72 1.13 -3.19 -14.78
N SER A 73 1.00 -4.47 -15.13
CA SER A 73 0.42 -4.85 -16.42
C SER A 73 -1.11 -4.99 -16.35
N ALA A 74 -1.66 -5.17 -15.16
CA ALA A 74 -3.08 -5.45 -14.93
C ALA A 74 -3.98 -4.20 -14.97
N GLY A 75 -5.06 -4.28 -15.78
CA GLY A 75 -6.15 -3.30 -15.80
C GLY A 75 -5.78 -1.94 -16.40
N ARG A 76 -4.91 -1.91 -17.42
CA ARG A 76 -4.51 -0.67 -18.09
C ARG A 76 -4.80 -0.75 -19.59
N THR A 77 -5.52 0.24 -20.11
CA THR A 77 -5.76 0.40 -21.55
C THR A 77 -4.51 1.00 -22.19
N LEU A 78 -4.14 0.52 -23.40
CA LEU A 78 -2.88 0.78 -24.11
C LEU A 78 -2.45 2.26 -24.27
N GLY A 79 -3.32 3.23 -23.99
CA GLY A 79 -3.10 4.66 -24.21
C GLY A 79 -2.85 5.52 -22.96
N ASP A 80 -2.96 4.96 -21.75
CA ASP A 80 -2.99 5.76 -20.50
C ASP A 80 -1.65 5.78 -19.72
N LEU A 81 -0.54 5.31 -20.31
CA LEU A 81 0.67 4.99 -19.55
C LEU A 81 1.97 5.64 -20.06
N GLY A 82 2.63 6.35 -19.14
CA GLY A 82 4.08 6.28 -19.03
C GLY A 82 4.51 4.90 -18.50
N PRO A 83 5.74 4.44 -18.80
CA PRO A 83 6.19 3.10 -18.42
C PRO A 83 6.14 2.92 -16.90
N ALA A 84 5.51 1.86 -16.40
CA ALA A 84 5.74 1.45 -15.01
C ALA A 84 7.17 0.97 -14.89
N ARG A 85 7.92 1.62 -14.01
CA ARG A 85 9.33 1.34 -13.77
C ARG A 85 9.47 0.38 -12.60
N ALA A 86 9.01 -0.86 -12.76
CA ALA A 86 9.15 -1.88 -11.71
C ALA A 86 10.62 -2.08 -11.30
N GLU A 87 11.55 -1.84 -12.23
CA GLU A 87 12.99 -1.86 -12.04
C GLU A 87 13.54 -0.77 -11.12
N THR A 88 12.81 0.35 -10.91
CA THR A 88 13.26 1.44 -10.03
C THR A 88 12.80 1.27 -8.59
N VAL A 89 12.00 0.24 -8.29
CA VAL A 89 11.56 -0.06 -6.92
C VAL A 89 12.67 -0.80 -6.17
N ASP A 90 13.20 -0.21 -5.10
CA ASP A 90 14.14 -0.88 -4.21
C ASP A 90 13.39 -1.76 -3.21
N ILE A 91 13.45 -3.07 -3.44
CA ILE A 91 12.71 -4.06 -2.66
C ILE A 91 13.64 -4.69 -1.62
N ARG A 92 13.23 -4.63 -0.35
CA ARG A 92 13.97 -5.20 0.78
C ARG A 92 13.08 -6.11 1.59
N GLN A 93 13.55 -7.34 1.83
CA GLN A 93 12.93 -8.21 2.81
C GLN A 93 13.46 -7.85 4.20
N VAL A 94 12.57 -7.64 5.15
CA VAL A 94 12.91 -7.29 6.53
C VAL A 94 12.45 -8.40 7.46
N GLY A 95 13.38 -8.95 8.24
CA GLY A 95 13.07 -9.98 9.22
C GLY A 95 12.35 -9.39 10.42
N VAL A 96 11.27 -10.05 10.87
CA VAL A 96 10.49 -9.64 12.05
C VAL A 96 10.50 -10.70 13.15
N ALA A 97 11.25 -11.79 12.97
CA ALA A 97 11.31 -12.91 13.92
C ALA A 97 12.76 -13.30 14.25
N GLY A 98 13.05 -13.49 15.55
CA GLY A 98 14.08 -14.44 15.96
C GLY A 98 14.94 -14.06 17.17
N GLU A 99 15.72 -12.99 17.10
CA GLU A 99 16.83 -12.81 18.03
C GLU A 99 16.96 -11.35 18.46
N SER A 100 16.68 -11.11 19.75
CA SER A 100 16.79 -9.84 20.46
C SER A 100 15.82 -8.76 19.99
N ALA A 101 15.02 -8.25 20.93
CA ALA A 101 14.12 -7.12 20.78
C ALA A 101 14.89 -5.79 20.61
N ASP A 102 15.79 -5.73 19.63
CA ASP A 102 16.23 -4.45 19.10
C ASP A 102 15.12 -3.96 18.17
N VAL A 103 14.57 -2.81 18.57
CA VAL A 103 13.51 -2.05 17.92
C VAL A 103 13.58 -2.19 16.40
N PHE A 104 12.49 -2.64 15.76
CA PHE A 104 12.39 -2.62 14.31
C PHE A 104 12.56 -1.18 13.81
N HIS A 105 13.71 -0.90 13.21
CA HIS A 105 14.01 0.36 12.55
C HIS A 105 14.03 0.13 11.04
N PRO A 106 12.98 0.54 10.31
CA PRO A 106 12.96 0.36 8.87
C PRO A 106 14.09 1.17 8.24
N SER A 107 14.90 0.53 7.38
CA SER A 107 15.90 1.25 6.58
C SER A 107 15.21 1.97 5.42
N LEU A 108 14.75 3.19 5.66
CA LEU A 108 13.97 3.98 4.70
C LEU A 108 14.82 4.60 3.60
N GLY A 109 16.12 4.83 3.86
CA GLY A 109 17.06 5.42 2.90
C GLY A 109 16.63 6.81 2.45
N GLU A 110 16.88 7.16 1.19
CA GLU A 110 16.55 8.47 0.64
C GLU A 110 15.33 8.44 -0.29
N HIS A 111 14.37 7.55 -0.03
CA HIS A 111 13.21 7.31 -0.89
C HIS A 111 12.05 8.25 -0.58
N ASP A 112 11.38 8.73 -1.62
CA ASP A 112 10.21 9.62 -1.50
C ASP A 112 8.91 8.83 -1.22
N ALA A 113 8.86 7.57 -1.65
CA ALA A 113 7.74 6.69 -1.40
C ALA A 113 8.18 5.42 -0.68
N VAL A 114 7.39 4.99 0.30
CA VAL A 114 7.66 3.79 1.10
C VAL A 114 6.40 2.93 1.16
N VAL A 115 6.52 1.66 0.78
CA VAL A 115 5.46 0.66 0.97
C VAL A 115 5.94 -0.38 1.96
N VAL A 116 5.10 -0.77 2.93
CA VAL A 116 5.42 -1.83 3.91
C VAL A 116 4.36 -2.94 3.84
N ASP A 117 4.76 -4.13 3.38
CA ASP A 117 3.91 -5.31 3.14
C ASP A 117 4.47 -6.60 3.82
N SER A 118 4.00 -7.00 4.99
CA SER A 118 2.89 -6.44 5.76
C SER A 118 3.39 -5.65 6.97
N PHE A 119 2.75 -4.52 7.27
CA PHE A 119 2.98 -3.84 8.54
C PHE A 119 2.38 -4.61 9.73
N ARG A 120 1.61 -5.69 9.49
CA ARG A 120 1.00 -6.54 10.51
C ARG A 120 2.06 -7.20 11.39
N ASP A 121 3.14 -7.68 10.79
CA ASP A 121 4.22 -8.33 11.52
C ASP A 121 4.94 -7.34 12.44
N ILE A 122 5.11 -6.10 11.98
CA ILE A 122 5.71 -5.02 12.78
C ILE A 122 4.82 -4.69 13.98
N LEU A 123 3.49 -4.64 13.80
CA LEU A 123 2.53 -4.42 14.89
C LEU A 123 2.58 -5.48 15.99
N ALA A 124 3.07 -6.68 15.68
CA ALA A 124 3.25 -7.76 16.67
C ALA A 124 4.49 -7.57 17.56
N THR A 125 5.36 -6.60 17.25
CA THR A 125 6.57 -6.27 18.02
C THR A 125 6.30 -5.15 19.04
N ASP A 126 7.09 -5.05 20.11
CA ASP A 126 6.97 -3.93 21.07
C ASP A 126 7.40 -2.57 20.48
N GLY A 127 8.26 -2.59 19.45
CA GLY A 127 8.83 -1.40 18.79
C GLY A 127 7.95 -0.78 17.70
N TRP A 128 6.72 -1.27 17.48
CA TRP A 128 5.89 -0.82 16.36
C TRP A 128 5.58 0.68 16.34
N ARG A 129 5.53 1.32 17.51
CA ARG A 129 5.26 2.77 17.62
C ARG A 129 6.42 3.60 17.11
N ASP A 130 7.63 3.15 17.38
CA ASP A 130 8.86 3.81 16.92
C ASP A 130 9.00 3.60 15.41
N ALA A 131 8.71 2.39 14.93
CA ALA A 131 8.64 2.10 13.50
C ALA A 131 7.62 2.98 12.76
N PHE A 132 6.40 3.09 13.29
CA PHE A 132 5.35 3.94 12.72
C PHE A 132 5.77 5.41 12.71
N THR A 133 6.37 5.88 13.81
CA THR A 133 6.83 7.27 13.93
C THR A 133 7.97 7.55 12.95
N ALA A 134 8.95 6.66 12.84
CA ALA A 134 10.06 6.78 11.88
C ALA A 134 9.57 6.86 10.43
N VAL A 135 8.63 5.99 10.03
CA VAL A 135 8.03 6.02 8.68
C VAL A 135 7.30 7.33 8.44
N ARG A 136 6.49 7.77 9.41
CA ARG A 136 5.69 9.00 9.29
C ARG A 136 6.58 10.24 9.20
N ASP A 137 7.59 10.33 10.03
CA ASP A 137 8.46 11.51 10.09
C ASP A 137 9.33 11.57 8.81
N HIS A 138 9.84 10.42 8.33
CA HIS A 138 10.55 10.32 7.05
C HIS A 138 9.74 10.86 5.86
N VAL A 139 8.47 10.45 5.72
CA VAL A 139 7.66 10.93 4.59
C VAL A 139 7.21 12.38 4.75
N ARG A 140 7.05 12.87 5.98
CA ARG A 140 6.73 14.29 6.21
C ARG A 140 7.90 15.20 5.88
N GLU A 141 9.12 14.82 6.26
CA GLU A 141 10.32 15.60 5.98
C GLU A 141 10.63 15.70 4.48
N ARG A 142 10.15 14.74 3.68
CA ARG A 142 10.41 14.63 2.24
C ARG A 142 9.23 15.05 1.36
N ASP A 143 8.12 15.49 1.95
CA ASP A 143 6.84 15.61 1.25
C ASP A 143 6.52 14.32 0.45
N GLY A 144 6.81 13.17 1.05
CA GLY A 144 6.72 11.83 0.48
C GLY A 144 5.38 11.13 0.71
N LEU A 145 5.31 9.82 0.44
CA LEU A 145 4.17 8.97 0.73
C LEU A 145 4.61 7.68 1.43
N ALA A 146 3.91 7.30 2.51
CA ALA A 146 4.00 5.95 3.07
C ALA A 146 2.68 5.21 2.87
N LEU A 147 2.74 3.92 2.48
CA LEU A 147 1.60 3.02 2.47
C LEU A 147 1.90 1.79 3.32
N LEU A 148 1.13 1.62 4.40
CA LEU A 148 1.19 0.45 5.28
C LEU A 148 0.10 -0.53 4.87
N VAL A 149 0.48 -1.71 4.39
CA VAL A 149 -0.44 -2.79 4.04
C VAL A 149 -0.66 -3.67 5.26
N LEU A 150 -1.92 -3.87 5.65
CA LEU A 150 -2.31 -4.64 6.83
C LEU A 150 -3.34 -5.70 6.45
N ASP A 151 -3.07 -6.93 6.84
CA ASP A 151 -4.09 -7.97 6.96
C ASP A 151 -4.93 -7.71 8.21
N ALA A 152 -6.09 -7.13 7.99
CA ALA A 152 -7.11 -6.89 8.99
C ALA A 152 -8.48 -6.75 8.30
N ASP A 153 -9.42 -7.61 8.68
CA ASP A 153 -10.80 -7.55 8.23
C ASP A 153 -11.43 -6.19 8.59
N PRO A 154 -11.82 -5.37 7.60
CA PRO A 154 -12.41 -4.05 7.84
C PRO A 154 -13.82 -4.13 8.48
N ASP A 155 -14.53 -5.25 8.34
CA ASP A 155 -15.84 -5.48 8.95
C ASP A 155 -15.74 -6.13 10.34
N GLY A 156 -14.55 -6.63 10.68
CA GLY A 156 -14.24 -7.24 11.96
C GLY A 156 -13.86 -6.24 13.06
N ALA A 157 -13.78 -6.75 14.29
CA ALA A 157 -13.25 -5.98 15.41
C ALA A 157 -11.73 -5.82 15.27
N LEU A 158 -11.28 -4.69 14.72
CA LEU A 158 -9.85 -4.34 14.65
C LEU A 158 -9.23 -4.36 16.05
N ASP A 159 -8.06 -4.96 16.21
CA ASP A 159 -7.33 -4.92 17.48
C ASP A 159 -6.85 -3.49 17.84
N ARG A 160 -6.39 -3.31 19.09
CA ARG A 160 -6.00 -1.98 19.58
C ARG A 160 -4.86 -1.36 18.74
N PRO A 161 -3.74 -2.06 18.43
CA PRO A 161 -2.68 -1.51 17.59
C PRO A 161 -3.15 -1.07 16.20
N VAL A 162 -3.92 -1.91 15.48
CA VAL A 162 -4.44 -1.57 14.14
C VAL A 162 -5.34 -0.33 14.20
N ARG A 163 -6.25 -0.24 15.19
CA ARG A 163 -7.09 0.96 15.39
C ARG A 163 -6.26 2.21 15.67
N GLN A 164 -5.18 2.09 16.45
CA GLN A 164 -4.30 3.22 16.75
C GLN A 164 -3.59 3.74 15.49
N VAL A 165 -3.06 2.84 14.66
CA VAL A 165 -2.44 3.19 13.38
C VAL A 165 -3.45 3.84 12.42
N CYS A 166 -4.63 3.25 12.24
CA CYS A 166 -5.67 3.84 11.38
C CYS A 166 -6.12 5.23 11.84
N ARG A 167 -6.23 5.44 13.16
CA ARG A 167 -6.57 6.76 13.73
C ARG A 167 -5.48 7.79 13.47
N ALA A 168 -4.21 7.38 13.59
CA ALA A 168 -3.06 8.25 13.42
C ALA A 168 -2.74 8.56 11.95
N ALA A 169 -3.01 7.63 11.03
CA ALA A 169 -2.78 7.76 9.59
C ALA A 169 -3.49 8.98 9.00
N ASP A 170 -3.06 9.43 7.84
CA ASP A 170 -3.68 10.53 7.10
C ASP A 170 -4.68 10.00 6.06
N ALA A 171 -4.44 8.81 5.52
CA ALA A 171 -5.40 8.08 4.69
C ALA A 171 -5.65 6.65 5.21
N VAL A 172 -6.89 6.16 5.07
CA VAL A 172 -7.28 4.77 5.36
C VAL A 172 -8.13 4.24 4.21
N PHE A 173 -7.65 3.16 3.61
CA PHE A 173 -8.29 2.42 2.54
C PHE A 173 -8.74 1.05 3.03
N GLU A 174 -9.94 0.64 2.65
CA GLU A 174 -10.47 -0.70 2.91
C GLU A 174 -10.65 -1.41 1.57
N TYR A 175 -9.91 -2.49 1.39
CA TYR A 175 -10.05 -3.43 0.29
C TYR A 175 -11.04 -4.51 0.73
N ARG A 176 -12.04 -4.79 -0.11
CA ARG A 176 -12.97 -5.90 0.10
C ARG A 176 -13.01 -6.78 -1.13
N ALA A 177 -12.70 -8.06 -0.93
CA ALA A 177 -12.90 -9.08 -1.94
C ALA A 177 -14.36 -9.51 -1.95
N ASP A 178 -15.02 -9.43 -3.10
CA ASP A 178 -16.36 -9.97 -3.27
C ASP A 178 -16.32 -11.07 -4.34
N ARG A 179 -16.72 -12.28 -3.98
CA ARG A 179 -16.70 -13.43 -4.91
C ARG A 179 -17.84 -13.37 -5.94
N ALA A 180 -18.92 -12.66 -5.65
CA ALA A 180 -20.08 -12.50 -6.50
C ALA A 180 -20.00 -11.26 -7.40
N THR A 181 -19.33 -10.20 -6.94
CA THR A 181 -19.13 -8.95 -7.69
C THR A 181 -17.65 -8.69 -7.98
N GLU A 182 -17.31 -7.47 -8.38
CA GLU A 182 -15.94 -6.99 -8.46
C GLU A 182 -15.43 -6.64 -7.06
N ASP A 183 -14.11 -6.80 -6.85
CA ASP A 183 -13.46 -6.32 -5.64
C ASP A 183 -13.64 -4.81 -5.51
N THR A 184 -13.73 -4.30 -4.29
CA THR A 184 -13.94 -2.87 -4.05
C THR A 184 -12.83 -2.28 -3.21
N LEU A 185 -12.52 -1.01 -3.48
CA LEU A 185 -11.61 -0.22 -2.68
C LEU A 185 -12.33 1.02 -2.17
N THR A 186 -12.35 1.17 -0.85
CA THR A 186 -13.03 2.28 -0.17
C THR A 186 -12.02 3.19 0.52
N ALA A 187 -11.91 4.45 0.09
CA ALA A 187 -11.24 5.48 0.87
C ALA A 187 -12.18 5.97 1.98
N ARG A 188 -11.93 5.52 3.21
CA ARG A 188 -12.71 5.91 4.39
C ARG A 188 -12.32 7.26 4.94
N LYS A 189 -11.04 7.58 4.81
CA LYS A 189 -10.40 8.75 5.40
C LYS A 189 -9.27 9.16 4.49
N VAL A 190 -9.18 10.45 4.17
CA VAL A 190 -8.04 11.10 3.55
C VAL A 190 -7.99 12.54 4.05
N ARG A 191 -6.89 12.95 4.67
CA ARG A 191 -6.69 14.33 5.16
C ARG A 191 -5.95 15.16 4.13
N GLY A 192 -6.16 16.47 4.15
CA GLY A 192 -5.39 17.43 3.34
C GLY A 192 -5.70 17.39 1.84
N LEU A 193 -6.85 16.81 1.45
CA LEU A 193 -7.28 16.81 0.05
C LEU A 193 -7.42 18.25 -0.46
N ALA A 194 -6.88 18.50 -1.64
CA ALA A 194 -6.94 19.81 -2.30
C ALA A 194 -8.35 20.12 -2.84
N THR A 195 -9.17 19.09 -3.05
CA THR A 195 -10.55 19.24 -3.52
C THR A 195 -11.47 19.65 -2.37
N GLU A 196 -12.37 20.61 -2.63
CA GLU A 196 -13.40 21.06 -1.68
C GLU A 196 -14.56 20.04 -1.53
N VAL A 197 -14.62 19.02 -2.39
CA VAL A 197 -15.81 18.18 -2.64
C VAL A 197 -15.71 16.70 -2.20
N PRO A 198 -14.61 16.13 -1.67
CA PRO A 198 -14.55 14.68 -1.46
C PRO A 198 -15.49 14.29 -0.31
N VAL A 199 -16.68 13.75 -0.65
CA VAL A 199 -17.59 13.16 0.32
C VAL A 199 -17.04 11.77 0.64
N LEU A 200 -16.27 11.70 1.73
CA LEU A 200 -15.80 10.42 2.24
C LEU A 200 -16.94 9.73 3.02
N PRO A 201 -17.08 8.39 2.91
CA PRO A 201 -16.22 7.49 2.16
C PRO A 201 -16.47 7.50 0.65
N VAL A 202 -15.40 7.34 -0.14
CA VAL A 202 -15.48 7.10 -1.58
C VAL A 202 -15.19 5.63 -1.84
N THR A 203 -16.07 4.95 -2.57
CA THR A 203 -15.90 3.54 -2.95
C THR A 203 -15.79 3.44 -4.47
N VAL A 204 -14.80 2.68 -4.94
CA VAL A 204 -14.64 2.34 -6.36
C VAL A 204 -14.57 0.83 -6.53
N SER A 205 -15.09 0.33 -7.64
CA SER A 205 -14.80 -1.03 -8.08
C SER A 205 -13.37 -1.10 -8.60
N LEU A 206 -12.69 -2.18 -8.29
CA LEU A 206 -11.39 -2.51 -8.86
C LEU A 206 -11.65 -3.30 -10.13
N GLU A 207 -11.24 -2.75 -11.26
CA GLU A 207 -11.29 -3.43 -12.57
C GLU A 207 -10.35 -4.64 -12.65
N VAL A 208 -9.73 -5.05 -11.54
CA VAL A 208 -8.81 -6.18 -11.45
C VAL A 208 -9.56 -7.42 -10.97
N GLY A 209 -10.61 -7.78 -11.70
CA GLY A 209 -11.26 -9.08 -11.56
C GLY A 209 -10.59 -10.11 -12.46
N ARG A 210 -9.76 -10.98 -11.87
CA ARG A 210 -9.45 -12.35 -12.35
C ARG A 210 -8.33 -12.56 -13.39
N THR A 211 -7.19 -11.89 -13.29
CA THR A 211 -5.98 -12.25 -14.08
C THR A 211 -4.74 -12.60 -13.27
N LEU A 212 -4.87 -12.83 -11.96
CA LEU A 212 -3.88 -13.66 -11.26
C LEU A 212 -4.34 -15.11 -11.38
N HIS A 213 -3.93 -15.76 -12.48
CA HIS A 213 -4.00 -17.22 -12.59
C HIS A 213 -3.27 -17.81 -11.38
N HIS A 214 -4.04 -18.38 -10.45
CA HIS A 214 -3.54 -19.46 -9.63
C HIS A 214 -3.19 -20.58 -10.61
N ASP A 215 -1.91 -20.77 -10.89
CA ASP A 215 -1.40 -21.98 -11.55
C ASP A 215 -1.32 -23.07 -10.48
N PRO A 216 -2.24 -24.05 -10.44
CA PRO A 216 -2.21 -25.13 -9.47
C PRO A 216 -1.25 -26.26 -9.89
N ASP A 217 -0.63 -26.18 -11.08
CA ASP A 217 0.07 -27.31 -11.72
C ASP A 217 1.60 -27.16 -11.78
N ARG A 218 2.22 -26.29 -10.97
CA ARG A 218 3.65 -26.42 -10.64
C ARG A 218 3.88 -27.47 -9.53
N GLY A 219 3.39 -28.67 -9.79
CA GLY A 219 3.72 -29.91 -9.10
C GLY A 219 3.89 -31.00 -10.16
N HIS A 220 5.12 -31.51 -10.27
CA HIS A 220 5.58 -32.58 -11.16
C HIS A 220 5.98 -32.18 -12.59
N GLN A 221 7.26 -31.83 -12.74
CA GLN A 221 8.18 -32.52 -13.66
C GLN A 221 9.61 -32.39 -13.16
#